data_AF-A0A3Q3VLV4-F1
#
_entry.id   AF-A0A3Q3VLV4-F1
#
_cell.length_a   1.000
_cell.length_b   1.000
_cell.length_c   1.000
_cell.angle_alpha   90.00
_cell.angle_beta   90.00
_cell.angle_gamma   90.00
#
_symmetry.space_group_name_H-M   'P 1'
#
loop_
_entity.id
_entity.type
_entity.pdbx_description
1 polymer ?
#
loop_
_entity_poly.entity_id
_entity_poly.type
_entity_poly.pdbx_seq_one_letter_code
_entity_poly.pdbx_strand_id
1 'polypeptide(L)'
;MEGEGRASWVKYGPLVSLFVVLLALWFRPPQNAELDERLDTVLSSLLRAEGKVGMNSVSRPKVAVGFGGCVDLIVDGVSLLNKVGLPHVEQPHHHDYLENEVQLAQSFAYFFAPGAAAERFMLNETLFSELVEASRDLPGNRWAVGGNAPVMAGRMAAEGCDVLLGGSFSPDFTDVLSQHITVAGNIVEEPDIHLILEYPSGAKWGQYTSRRANRYIIHSDDHNPYLASMEEFAKKLQDFKADLLVVGGLQMMDNFPFQSGEQKALLSRLADVLTSSTPQIGVHFEMASFVEETIMEDLLHYVISHADSLGMNEQELPNLLSLLKGSNITVLSDPNPRVATVLDQMREVYRILNQRYKDASADGDTRVKPLTRLHVHTLAFQAMIVTHGSQWKNTMSATAKASLTANRHVCGSNDIDTTKARLIMDDSFSVSRQEGSQRIPLQETRPVSCWDEEDYEICVAPVLVCTEVYQTAGGGDNISAAGLVLQI
;
A
#
# COMPACT_ATOMS: atom_id res chain seq x y z
N MET A 1 -9.89 50.55 76.22
CA MET A 1 -9.15 51.17 75.10
C MET A 1 -7.86 50.38 74.95
N GLU A 2 -7.92 49.30 74.18
CA GLU A 2 -6.73 48.57 73.71
C GLU A 2 -6.99 48.31 72.23
N GLY A 3 -6.03 48.68 71.39
CA GLY A 3 -6.10 48.56 69.95
C GLY A 3 -4.68 48.50 69.40
N GLU A 4 -4.07 47.32 69.48
CA GLU A 4 -2.80 47.01 68.83
C GLU A 4 -3.00 46.76 67.32
N GLY A 5 -2.09 47.31 66.53
CA GLY A 5 -2.08 47.25 65.07
C GLY A 5 -1.72 45.87 64.53
N ARG A 6 -2.61 45.30 63.72
CA ARG A 6 -2.39 44.06 63.00
C ARG A 6 -1.83 44.38 61.60
N ALA A 7 -0.57 44.03 61.36
CA ALA A 7 0.09 44.21 60.06
C ALA A 7 -0.57 43.33 58.96
N SER A 8 -0.84 43.95 57.81
CA SER A 8 -1.54 43.35 56.67
C SER A 8 -0.60 42.42 55.86
N TRP A 9 -0.65 41.12 56.15
CA TRP A 9 0.09 40.06 55.42
C TRP A 9 -0.66 39.50 54.19
N VAL A 10 -1.69 40.19 53.68
CA VAL A 10 -2.59 39.61 52.65
C VAL A 10 -2.39 40.21 51.25
N LYS A 11 -1.37 41.05 51.01
CA LYS A 11 -1.20 41.74 49.71
C LYS A 11 -0.28 41.08 48.69
N TYR A 12 0.44 40.01 49.04
CA TYR A 12 1.41 39.38 48.13
C TYR A 12 1.04 37.96 47.65
N GLY A 13 0.00 37.35 48.20
CA GLY A 13 -0.46 36.00 47.79
C GLY A 13 -0.71 35.86 46.29
N PRO A 14 -1.46 36.79 45.64
CA PRO A 14 -1.72 36.73 44.20
C PRO A 14 -0.45 36.89 43.35
N LEU A 15 0.51 37.70 43.79
CA LEU A 15 1.78 37.92 43.10
C LEU A 15 2.69 36.69 43.18
N VAL A 16 2.72 36.01 44.34
CA VAL A 16 3.44 34.75 44.50
C VAL A 16 2.81 33.65 43.65
N SER A 17 1.48 33.55 43.62
CA SER A 17 0.79 32.58 42.74
C SER A 17 1.05 32.85 41.26
N LEU A 18 1.01 34.10 40.82
CA LEU A 18 1.33 34.47 39.44
C LEU A 18 2.79 34.15 39.09
N PHE A 19 3.71 34.43 40.00
CA PHE A 19 5.13 34.11 39.84
C PHE A 19 5.39 32.61 39.76
N VAL A 20 4.69 31.80 40.56
CA VAL A 20 4.74 30.33 40.50
C VAL A 20 4.19 29.81 39.18
N VAL A 21 3.10 30.38 38.65
CA VAL A 21 2.55 29.99 37.33
C VAL A 21 3.51 30.37 36.20
N LEU A 22 4.12 31.56 36.25
CA LEU A 22 5.10 32.00 35.25
C LEU A 22 6.37 31.14 35.30
N LEU A 23 6.86 30.80 36.49
CA LEU A 23 7.95 29.84 36.67
C LEU A 23 7.56 28.45 36.15
N ALA A 24 6.35 27.99 36.43
CA ALA A 24 5.86 26.72 35.93
C ALA A 24 5.76 26.71 34.39
N LEU A 25 5.36 27.80 33.75
CA LEU A 25 5.35 27.93 32.29
C LEU A 25 6.77 28.03 31.70
N TRP A 26 7.70 28.69 32.40
CA TRP A 26 9.09 28.85 31.98
C TRP A 26 9.90 27.54 32.10
N PHE A 27 9.62 26.75 33.14
CA PHE A 27 10.27 25.47 33.40
C PHE A 27 9.49 24.26 32.89
N ARG A 28 8.31 24.46 32.28
CA ARG A 28 7.61 23.38 31.59
C ARG A 28 8.45 23.02 30.37
N PRO A 29 9.05 21.82 30.30
CA PRO A 29 9.64 21.38 29.05
C PRO A 29 8.55 21.46 27.98
N PRO A 30 8.86 21.95 26.77
CA PRO A 30 7.85 22.01 25.72
C PRO A 30 7.28 20.59 25.56
N GLN A 31 5.96 20.45 25.58
CA GLN A 31 5.28 19.16 25.39
C GLN A 31 5.79 18.45 24.11
N ASN A 32 6.28 19.23 23.16
CA ASN A 32 6.93 18.76 21.94
C ASN A 32 8.26 18.04 22.22
N ALA A 33 9.10 18.49 23.16
CA ALA A 33 10.42 17.87 23.39
C ALA A 33 10.34 16.41 23.85
N GLU A 34 9.36 16.05 24.67
CA GLU A 34 9.15 14.66 25.12
C GLU A 34 8.55 13.78 24.00
N LEU A 35 7.67 14.35 23.17
CA LEU A 35 7.14 13.68 21.98
C LEU A 35 8.22 13.47 20.91
N ASP A 36 9.11 14.44 20.75
CA ASP A 36 10.25 14.40 19.84
C ASP A 36 11.26 13.33 20.30
N GLU A 37 11.59 13.28 21.60
CA GLU A 37 12.49 12.24 22.17
C GLU A 37 11.93 10.83 22.00
N ARG A 38 10.61 10.66 22.19
CA ARG A 38 9.93 9.40 21.94
C ARG A 38 10.00 8.98 20.46
N LEU A 39 9.72 9.90 19.54
CA LEU A 39 9.79 9.63 18.09
C LEU A 39 11.22 9.27 17.66
N ASP A 40 12.23 9.98 18.16
CA ASP A 40 13.64 9.71 17.89
C ASP A 40 14.06 8.32 18.42
N THR A 41 13.57 7.93 19.60
CA THR A 41 13.84 6.61 20.18
C THR A 41 13.20 5.48 19.36
N VAL A 42 11.97 5.67 18.90
CA VAL A 42 11.28 4.73 18.01
C VAL A 42 12.01 4.63 16.66
N LEU A 43 12.34 5.76 16.03
CA LEU A 43 13.05 5.82 14.76
C LEU A 43 14.40 5.10 14.84
N SER A 44 15.24 5.47 15.81
CA SER A 44 16.56 4.85 15.99
C SER A 44 16.47 3.34 16.24
N SER A 45 15.44 2.89 16.95
CA SER A 45 15.21 1.47 17.21
C SER A 45 14.67 0.71 15.98
N LEU A 46 13.84 1.33 15.14
CA LEU A 46 13.42 0.79 13.84
C LEU A 46 14.60 0.70 12.86
N LEU A 47 15.42 1.75 12.75
CA LEU A 47 16.63 1.75 11.92
C LEU A 47 17.61 0.67 12.37
N ARG A 48 17.77 0.47 13.69
CA ARG A 48 18.58 -0.63 14.23
C ARG A 48 18.00 -2.00 13.89
N ALA A 49 16.66 -2.14 13.85
CA ALA A 49 16.00 -3.39 13.47
C ALA A 49 16.16 -3.70 11.98
N GLU A 50 15.98 -2.69 11.11
CA GLU A 50 16.28 -2.76 9.68
C GLU A 50 17.75 -3.16 9.44
N GLY A 51 18.70 -2.48 10.10
CA GLY A 51 20.14 -2.70 9.93
C GLY A 51 20.70 -3.99 10.49
N LYS A 52 19.89 -4.86 11.14
CA LYS A 52 20.36 -6.19 11.59
C LYS A 52 20.64 -7.15 10.43
N VAL A 53 20.02 -6.90 9.28
CA VAL A 53 20.12 -7.74 8.09
C VAL A 53 20.53 -6.84 6.94
N GLY A 54 21.69 -7.12 6.35
CA GLY A 54 22.17 -6.42 5.18
C GLY A 54 21.93 -7.23 3.91
N MET A 55 21.82 -6.54 2.78
CA MET A 55 21.86 -7.18 1.47
C MET A 55 23.27 -7.61 1.13
N ASN A 56 23.43 -8.83 0.61
CA ASN A 56 24.72 -9.32 0.17
C ASN A 56 25.10 -8.64 -1.15
N SER A 57 26.07 -7.71 -1.09
CA SER A 57 26.53 -6.98 -2.28
C SER A 57 27.29 -7.83 -3.30
N VAL A 58 27.66 -9.07 -2.96
CA VAL A 58 28.39 -9.99 -3.83
C VAL A 58 27.45 -10.85 -4.69
N SER A 59 26.24 -11.14 -4.20
CA SER A 59 25.22 -11.91 -4.92
C SER A 59 23.88 -11.21 -4.78
N ARG A 60 23.52 -10.42 -5.79
CA ARG A 60 22.25 -9.70 -5.87
C ARG A 60 21.12 -10.71 -6.08
N PRO A 61 20.08 -10.72 -5.23
CA PRO A 61 18.90 -11.54 -5.49
C PRO A 61 18.25 -11.15 -6.81
N LYS A 62 17.76 -12.15 -7.53
CA LYS A 62 17.08 -11.99 -8.80
C LYS A 62 15.58 -12.06 -8.62
N VAL A 63 14.88 -10.97 -8.91
CA VAL A 63 13.41 -10.95 -8.77
C VAL A 63 12.76 -10.73 -10.13
N ALA A 64 11.83 -11.59 -10.48
CA ALA A 64 10.99 -11.38 -11.65
C ALA A 64 9.68 -10.73 -11.19
N VAL A 65 9.30 -9.61 -11.80
CA VAL A 65 8.14 -8.80 -11.40
C VAL A 65 7.28 -8.54 -12.62
N GLY A 66 6.01 -8.88 -12.57
CA GLY A 66 4.99 -8.51 -13.58
C GLY A 66 3.65 -8.28 -12.87
N PHE A 67 2.60 -7.81 -13.52
CA PHE A 67 2.55 -7.25 -14.86
C PHE A 67 2.04 -5.82 -14.80
N GLY A 68 2.07 -5.19 -15.96
CA GLY A 68 1.46 -3.88 -16.16
C GLY A 68 2.36 -2.74 -15.74
N GLY A 69 2.35 -1.69 -16.53
CA GLY A 69 3.12 -0.51 -16.26
C GLY A 69 2.60 0.65 -17.09
N CYS A 70 2.68 1.84 -16.52
CA CYS A 70 2.07 3.04 -17.07
C CYS A 70 2.93 4.24 -16.70
N VAL A 71 2.58 5.39 -17.28
CA VAL A 71 3.10 6.67 -16.83
C VAL A 71 2.03 7.38 -16.01
N ASP A 72 2.35 7.66 -14.75
CA ASP A 72 1.48 8.42 -13.87
C ASP A 72 1.61 9.91 -14.19
N LEU A 73 0.50 10.53 -14.61
CA LEU A 73 0.34 11.98 -14.66
C LEU A 73 -0.41 12.43 -13.41
N ILE A 74 0.31 13.02 -12.46
CA ILE A 74 -0.26 13.42 -11.18
C ILE A 74 -0.56 14.90 -11.17
N VAL A 75 -1.78 15.24 -10.75
CA VAL A 75 -2.32 16.61 -10.72
C VAL A 75 -3.21 16.85 -9.50
N ASP A 76 -3.45 18.14 -9.17
CA ASP A 76 -4.52 18.50 -8.24
C ASP A 76 -5.88 18.23 -8.87
N GLY A 77 -6.58 17.22 -8.33
CA GLY A 77 -7.83 16.73 -8.87
C GLY A 77 -8.91 17.81 -8.94
N VAL A 78 -9.05 18.60 -7.87
CA VAL A 78 -10.07 19.66 -7.81
C VAL A 78 -9.83 20.72 -8.89
N SER A 79 -8.58 21.14 -9.08
CA SER A 79 -8.19 22.10 -10.10
C SER A 79 -8.45 21.58 -11.51
N LEU A 80 -8.12 20.31 -11.78
CA LEU A 80 -8.42 19.67 -13.06
C LEU A 80 -9.92 19.66 -13.34
N LEU A 81 -10.72 19.10 -12.43
CA LEU A 81 -12.16 18.95 -12.66
C LEU A 81 -12.86 20.31 -12.84
N ASN A 82 -12.41 21.34 -12.12
CA ASN A 82 -12.89 22.71 -12.30
C ASN A 82 -12.46 23.32 -13.64
N LYS A 83 -11.23 23.04 -14.10
CA LYS A 83 -10.70 23.54 -15.38
C LYS A 83 -11.45 22.95 -16.57
N VAL A 84 -11.74 21.65 -16.53
CA VAL A 84 -12.50 20.97 -17.60
C VAL A 84 -13.99 21.31 -17.52
N GLY A 85 -14.45 21.88 -16.40
CA GLY A 85 -15.82 22.36 -16.25
C GLY A 85 -16.82 21.23 -16.02
N LEU A 86 -16.44 20.19 -15.26
CA LEU A 86 -17.35 19.08 -14.96
C LEU A 86 -18.66 19.56 -14.32
N PRO A 87 -19.79 18.90 -14.63
CA PRO A 87 -21.08 19.29 -14.11
C PRO A 87 -21.14 19.16 -12.59
N HIS A 88 -21.89 20.05 -11.95
CA HIS A 88 -22.23 19.87 -10.55
C HIS A 88 -23.19 18.69 -10.38
N VAL A 89 -22.88 17.79 -9.44
CA VAL A 89 -23.70 16.62 -9.14
C VAL A 89 -24.28 16.75 -7.72
N GLU A 90 -25.59 16.56 -7.61
CA GLU A 90 -26.28 16.59 -6.30
C GLU A 90 -26.12 15.27 -5.54
N GLN A 91 -26.05 14.14 -6.26
CA GLN A 91 -25.95 12.81 -5.68
C GLN A 91 -24.69 12.09 -6.19
N PRO A 92 -23.77 11.71 -5.29
CA PRO A 92 -22.65 10.84 -5.64
C PRO A 92 -23.16 9.46 -6.04
N HIS A 93 -22.51 8.83 -7.02
CA HIS A 93 -22.87 7.49 -7.47
C HIS A 93 -21.62 6.70 -7.84
N HIS A 94 -21.57 5.45 -7.40
CA HIS A 94 -20.52 4.53 -7.77
C HIS A 94 -20.77 3.99 -9.18
N HIS A 95 -19.80 4.14 -10.08
CA HIS A 95 -19.83 3.55 -11.41
C HIS A 95 -18.67 2.57 -11.56
N ASP A 96 -18.92 1.47 -12.26
CA ASP A 96 -17.95 0.40 -12.51
C ASP A 96 -16.90 0.88 -13.54
N TYR A 97 -17.35 1.60 -14.56
CA TYR A 97 -16.52 2.29 -15.56
C TYR A 97 -17.12 3.67 -15.90
N LEU A 98 -16.37 4.49 -16.62
CA LEU A 98 -16.74 5.89 -16.94
C LEU A 98 -16.94 6.08 -18.45
N GLU A 99 -18.14 6.45 -18.87
CA GLU A 99 -18.51 6.73 -20.26
C GLU A 99 -18.57 8.23 -20.58
N ASN A 100 -18.79 9.08 -19.57
CA ASN A 100 -19.04 10.50 -19.75
C ASN A 100 -18.73 11.33 -18.50
N GLU A 101 -18.77 12.65 -18.67
CA GLU A 101 -18.46 13.68 -17.67
C GLU A 101 -19.36 13.60 -16.43
N VAL A 102 -20.64 13.22 -16.61
CA VAL A 102 -21.60 13.09 -15.51
C VAL A 102 -21.23 11.90 -14.64
N GLN A 103 -20.93 10.76 -15.24
CA GLN A 103 -20.49 9.57 -14.49
C GLN A 103 -19.16 9.82 -13.77
N LEU A 104 -18.20 10.49 -14.44
CA LEU A 104 -16.94 10.91 -13.80
C LEU A 104 -17.21 11.80 -12.59
N ALA A 105 -18.06 12.82 -12.74
CA ALA A 105 -18.39 13.73 -11.64
C ALA A 105 -19.05 12.99 -10.45
N GLN A 106 -20.01 12.10 -10.74
CA GLN A 106 -20.69 11.31 -9.72
C GLN A 106 -19.75 10.33 -9.00
N SER A 107 -18.88 9.65 -9.76
CA SER A 107 -17.92 8.68 -9.23
C SER A 107 -16.85 9.38 -8.41
N PHE A 108 -16.26 10.46 -8.90
CA PHE A 108 -15.31 11.27 -8.12
C PHE A 108 -15.94 11.76 -6.82
N ALA A 109 -17.16 12.33 -6.83
CA ALA A 109 -17.86 12.76 -5.62
C ALA A 109 -18.00 11.62 -4.58
N TYR A 110 -18.27 10.39 -5.05
CA TYR A 110 -18.53 9.23 -4.20
C TYR A 110 -17.30 8.87 -3.36
N PHE A 111 -16.11 8.93 -3.94
CA PHE A 111 -14.84 8.62 -3.25
C PHE A 111 -14.20 9.85 -2.60
N PHE A 112 -14.37 11.03 -3.19
CA PHE A 112 -13.79 12.29 -2.70
C PHE A 112 -14.27 12.66 -1.30
N ALA A 113 -15.58 12.58 -1.05
CA ALA A 113 -16.17 12.96 0.24
C ALA A 113 -15.66 12.10 1.43
N PRO A 114 -15.68 10.76 1.38
CA PRO A 114 -15.06 9.93 2.42
C PRO A 114 -13.52 10.01 2.40
N GLY A 115 -12.93 10.50 1.30
CA GLY A 115 -11.48 10.49 1.07
C GLY A 115 -10.98 9.07 0.81
N ALA A 116 -11.75 8.25 0.08
CA ALA A 116 -11.38 6.89 -0.27
C ALA A 116 -10.51 6.84 -1.53
N ALA A 117 -9.74 5.76 -1.66
CA ALA A 117 -8.98 5.45 -2.86
C ALA A 117 -9.93 4.89 -3.92
N ALA A 118 -9.70 5.21 -5.20
CA ALA A 118 -10.37 4.52 -6.30
C ALA A 118 -9.55 4.63 -7.58
N GLU A 119 -9.79 3.70 -8.48
CA GLU A 119 -9.20 3.61 -9.81
C GLU A 119 -10.26 3.14 -10.78
N ARG A 120 -10.52 3.89 -11.86
CA ARG A 120 -11.62 3.61 -12.79
C ARG A 120 -11.18 3.68 -14.24
N PHE A 121 -11.65 2.70 -15.00
CA PHE A 121 -11.50 2.66 -16.44
C PHE A 121 -12.45 3.65 -17.12
N MET A 122 -11.93 4.41 -18.08
CA MET A 122 -12.68 5.34 -18.91
C MET A 122 -12.82 4.78 -20.32
N LEU A 123 -14.06 4.46 -20.71
CA LEU A 123 -14.43 3.99 -22.05
C LEU A 123 -14.31 5.09 -23.11
N ASN A 124 -14.48 6.35 -22.71
CA ASN A 124 -14.45 7.48 -23.62
C ASN A 124 -13.02 8.01 -23.79
N GLU A 125 -12.28 7.43 -24.73
CA GLU A 125 -10.91 7.81 -25.06
C GLU A 125 -10.75 9.30 -25.42
N THR A 126 -11.78 9.91 -26.02
CA THR A 126 -11.76 11.34 -26.36
C THR A 126 -11.78 12.20 -25.10
N LEU A 127 -12.71 11.92 -24.18
CA LEU A 127 -12.76 12.59 -22.88
C LEU A 127 -11.49 12.35 -22.07
N PHE A 128 -10.94 11.13 -22.11
CA PHE A 128 -9.69 10.81 -21.44
C PHE A 128 -8.53 11.65 -21.97
N SER A 129 -8.39 11.73 -23.30
CA SER A 129 -7.37 12.55 -23.96
C SER A 129 -7.51 14.03 -23.60
N GLU A 130 -8.74 14.56 -23.57
CA GLU A 130 -9.02 15.94 -23.14
C GLU A 130 -8.59 16.19 -21.68
N LEU A 131 -8.81 15.23 -20.78
CA LEU A 131 -8.37 15.31 -19.38
C LEU A 131 -6.83 15.29 -19.27
N VAL A 132 -6.15 14.44 -20.04
CA VAL A 132 -4.69 14.36 -20.06
C VAL A 132 -4.08 15.67 -20.58
N GLU A 133 -4.59 16.21 -21.69
CA GLU A 133 -4.14 17.49 -22.24
C GLU A 133 -4.40 18.65 -21.26
N ALA A 134 -5.59 18.71 -20.65
CA ALA A 134 -5.90 19.72 -19.65
C ALA A 134 -4.96 19.65 -18.43
N SER A 135 -4.50 18.45 -18.08
CA SER A 135 -3.59 18.16 -16.97
C SER A 135 -2.16 18.59 -17.23
N ARG A 136 -1.66 18.43 -18.47
CA ARG A 136 -0.33 18.91 -18.89
C ARG A 136 -0.14 20.41 -18.69
N ASP A 137 -1.22 21.16 -18.86
CA ASP A 137 -1.27 22.61 -18.71
C ASP A 137 -1.47 23.08 -17.26
N LEU A 138 -1.68 22.17 -16.29
CA LEU A 138 -1.87 22.56 -14.90
C LEU A 138 -0.53 22.83 -14.20
N PRO A 139 -0.41 23.93 -13.42
CA PRO A 139 0.80 24.18 -12.66
C PRO A 139 1.00 23.09 -11.60
N GLY A 140 2.23 22.59 -11.50
CA GLY A 140 2.58 21.57 -10.52
C GLY A 140 2.22 20.13 -10.92
N ASN A 141 1.82 19.89 -12.18
CA ASN A 141 1.74 18.53 -12.69
C ASN A 141 3.11 17.84 -12.63
N ARG A 142 3.10 16.53 -12.39
CA ARG A 142 4.31 15.72 -12.31
C ARG A 142 4.09 14.38 -13.01
N TRP A 143 5.14 13.92 -13.67
CA TRP A 143 5.18 12.63 -14.35
C TRP A 143 6.03 11.66 -13.54
N ALA A 144 5.56 10.42 -13.40
CA ALA A 144 6.27 9.37 -12.70
C ALA A 144 6.10 8.01 -13.37
N VAL A 145 7.03 7.10 -13.08
CA VAL A 145 6.89 5.68 -13.39
C VAL A 145 5.74 5.12 -12.54
N GLY A 146 4.70 4.62 -13.21
CA GLY A 146 3.48 4.10 -12.61
C GLY A 146 3.29 2.59 -12.80
N GLY A 147 2.28 2.06 -12.13
CA GLY A 147 1.93 0.64 -12.15
C GLY A 147 2.68 -0.18 -11.09
N ASN A 148 2.00 -1.18 -10.52
CA ASN A 148 2.54 -1.96 -9.40
C ASN A 148 3.90 -2.58 -9.76
N ALA A 149 4.01 -3.21 -10.93
CA ALA A 149 5.22 -3.94 -11.31
C ALA A 149 6.44 -3.02 -11.50
N PRO A 150 6.39 -1.91 -12.27
CA PRO A 150 7.49 -0.95 -12.37
C PRO A 150 7.87 -0.33 -11.03
N VAL A 151 6.89 0.01 -10.20
CA VAL A 151 7.14 0.62 -8.89
C VAL A 151 7.86 -0.36 -7.96
N MET A 152 7.38 -1.61 -7.88
CA MET A 152 8.06 -2.67 -7.11
C MET A 152 9.45 -2.97 -7.68
N ALA A 153 9.59 -3.05 -9.00
CA ALA A 153 10.88 -3.28 -9.67
C ALA A 153 11.89 -2.17 -9.37
N GLY A 154 11.46 -0.91 -9.44
CA GLY A 154 12.25 0.27 -9.08
C GLY A 154 12.73 0.20 -7.63
N ARG A 155 11.83 -0.11 -6.70
CA ARG A 155 12.18 -0.31 -5.29
C ARG A 155 13.18 -1.44 -5.12
N MET A 156 12.92 -2.63 -5.65
CA MET A 156 13.81 -3.79 -5.50
C MET A 156 15.20 -3.54 -6.08
N ALA A 157 15.29 -2.86 -7.23
CA ALA A 157 16.57 -2.48 -7.82
C ALA A 157 17.35 -1.51 -6.92
N ALA A 158 16.67 -0.51 -6.33
CA ALA A 158 17.27 0.43 -5.39
C ALA A 158 17.75 -0.25 -4.09
N GLU A 159 17.07 -1.32 -3.68
CA GLU A 159 17.45 -2.11 -2.51
C GLU A 159 18.51 -3.19 -2.80
N GLY A 160 18.97 -3.32 -4.05
CA GLY A 160 20.11 -4.17 -4.42
C GLY A 160 19.77 -5.47 -5.16
N CYS A 161 18.56 -5.63 -5.70
CA CYS A 161 18.20 -6.75 -6.55
C CYS A 161 18.56 -6.50 -8.03
N ASP A 162 18.73 -7.58 -8.79
CA ASP A 162 18.61 -7.55 -10.24
C ASP A 162 17.18 -7.99 -10.61
N VAL A 163 16.52 -7.26 -11.51
CA VAL A 163 15.09 -7.40 -11.73
C VAL A 163 14.77 -7.70 -13.20
N LEU A 164 13.90 -8.68 -13.44
CA LEU A 164 13.24 -8.89 -14.72
C LEU A 164 11.82 -8.29 -14.63
N LEU A 165 11.53 -7.24 -15.41
CA LEU A 165 10.26 -6.52 -15.35
C LEU A 165 9.37 -6.86 -16.56
N GLY A 166 8.21 -7.46 -16.30
CA GLY A 166 7.17 -7.74 -17.28
C GLY A 166 6.27 -6.53 -17.53
N GLY A 167 6.42 -5.86 -18.67
CA GLY A 167 5.59 -4.71 -19.05
C GLY A 167 5.85 -4.23 -20.47
N SER A 168 4.88 -3.51 -21.02
CA SER A 168 4.99 -2.88 -22.35
C SER A 168 5.37 -1.42 -22.15
N PHE A 169 6.51 -0.98 -22.67
CA PHE A 169 7.06 0.34 -22.37
C PHE A 169 7.58 1.04 -23.62
N SER A 170 7.58 2.37 -23.58
CA SER A 170 8.30 3.17 -24.57
C SER A 170 9.81 3.16 -24.30
N PRO A 171 10.64 3.48 -25.32
CA PRO A 171 12.08 3.65 -25.13
C PRO A 171 12.40 4.67 -24.02
N ASP A 172 11.75 5.83 -24.04
CA ASP A 172 11.95 6.89 -23.05
C ASP A 172 11.62 6.42 -21.63
N PHE A 173 10.58 5.59 -21.47
CA PHE A 173 10.27 4.97 -20.18
C PHE A 173 11.36 4.01 -19.71
N THR A 174 11.93 3.24 -20.64
CA THR A 174 12.99 2.28 -20.32
C THR A 174 14.28 3.00 -19.92
N ASP A 175 14.58 4.14 -20.53
CA ASP A 175 15.79 4.92 -20.27
C ASP A 175 15.85 5.53 -18.86
N VAL A 176 14.70 5.74 -18.20
CA VAL A 176 14.65 6.23 -16.81
C VAL A 176 14.73 5.11 -15.76
N LEU A 177 14.61 3.84 -16.18
CA LEU A 177 14.72 2.70 -15.27
C LEU A 177 16.18 2.47 -14.83
N SER A 178 16.33 1.87 -13.65
CA SER A 178 17.65 1.45 -13.17
C SER A 178 18.30 0.47 -14.13
N GLN A 179 19.62 0.57 -14.30
CA GLN A 179 20.43 -0.40 -15.07
C GLN A 179 20.32 -1.85 -14.55
N HIS A 180 19.81 -2.04 -13.34
CA HIS A 180 19.55 -3.35 -12.74
C HIS A 180 18.18 -3.94 -13.13
N ILE A 181 17.40 -3.24 -13.95
CA ILE A 181 16.09 -3.68 -14.43
C ILE A 181 16.23 -4.07 -15.90
N THR A 182 15.91 -5.32 -16.21
CA THR A 182 15.78 -5.82 -17.57
C THR A 182 14.30 -5.94 -17.92
N VAL A 183 13.85 -5.18 -18.92
CA VAL A 183 12.46 -5.24 -19.39
C VAL A 183 12.22 -6.48 -20.25
N ALA A 184 11.07 -7.12 -20.03
CA ALA A 184 10.55 -8.26 -20.77
C ALA A 184 9.10 -7.98 -21.21
N GLY A 185 8.94 -7.50 -22.43
CA GLY A 185 7.64 -7.16 -22.99
C GLY A 185 7.77 -6.39 -24.30
N ASN A 186 6.69 -5.78 -24.72
CA ASN A 186 6.60 -5.09 -26.01
C ASN A 186 7.16 -3.68 -25.91
N ILE A 187 7.74 -3.20 -27.01
CA ILE A 187 8.06 -1.77 -27.16
C ILE A 187 6.83 -1.09 -27.74
N VAL A 188 6.31 -0.08 -27.06
CA VAL A 188 5.15 0.72 -27.49
C VAL A 188 5.59 2.15 -27.78
N GLU A 189 4.94 2.82 -28.73
CA GLU A 189 5.24 4.23 -29.03
C GLU A 189 4.67 5.15 -27.94
N GLU A 190 3.39 4.94 -27.61
CA GLU A 190 2.70 5.66 -26.53
C GLU A 190 2.45 4.69 -25.37
N PRO A 191 2.98 4.97 -24.17
CA PRO A 191 2.68 4.16 -23.00
C PRO A 191 1.27 4.44 -22.49
N ASP A 192 0.67 3.45 -21.81
CA ASP A 192 -0.57 3.64 -21.06
C ASP A 192 -0.37 4.77 -20.03
N ILE A 193 -1.29 5.74 -19.98
CA ILE A 193 -1.22 6.90 -19.07
C ILE A 193 -2.26 6.72 -17.97
N HIS A 194 -1.84 6.91 -16.73
CA HIS A 194 -2.74 6.94 -15.57
C HIS A 194 -2.84 8.35 -15.04
N LEU A 195 -4.05 8.89 -15.00
CA LEU A 195 -4.31 10.23 -14.48
C LEU A 195 -4.61 10.14 -12.98
N ILE A 196 -3.68 10.63 -12.15
CA ILE A 196 -3.76 10.58 -10.70
C ILE A 196 -4.26 11.92 -10.16
N LEU A 197 -5.53 11.97 -9.76
CA LEU A 197 -6.17 13.16 -9.20
C LEU A 197 -5.98 13.17 -7.67
N GLU A 198 -4.89 13.79 -7.20
CA GLU A 198 -4.62 13.96 -5.77
C GLU A 198 -5.44 15.12 -5.18
N TYR A 199 -5.86 14.98 -3.92
CA TYR A 199 -6.52 16.04 -3.17
C TYR A 199 -6.15 16.00 -1.68
N PRO A 200 -5.94 17.17 -1.04
CA PRO A 200 -5.62 17.23 0.39
C PRO A 200 -6.86 17.04 1.28
N SER A 201 -6.61 16.79 2.57
CA SER A 201 -7.66 16.80 3.59
C SER A 201 -8.33 18.18 3.66
N GLY A 202 -9.66 18.22 3.74
CA GLY A 202 -10.43 19.46 3.77
C GLY A 202 -10.59 20.15 2.41
N ALA A 203 -10.09 19.56 1.31
CA ALA A 203 -10.35 20.04 -0.04
C ALA A 203 -11.87 20.10 -0.30
N LYS A 204 -12.30 21.10 -1.07
CA LYS A 204 -13.71 21.30 -1.43
C LYS A 204 -13.91 21.21 -2.92
N TRP A 205 -14.93 20.45 -3.32
CA TRP A 205 -15.37 20.38 -4.71
C TRP A 205 -16.91 20.37 -4.73
N GLY A 206 -17.49 21.45 -5.25
CA GLY A 206 -18.92 21.72 -5.11
C GLY A 206 -19.37 21.75 -3.64
N GLN A 207 -20.31 20.88 -3.30
CA GLN A 207 -20.83 20.72 -1.93
C GLN A 207 -20.05 19.71 -1.08
N TYR A 208 -19.14 18.95 -1.68
CA TYR A 208 -18.40 17.89 -1.00
C TYR A 208 -17.12 18.45 -0.39
N THR A 209 -16.74 17.91 0.76
CA THR A 209 -15.47 18.20 1.44
C THR A 209 -14.79 16.89 1.75
N SER A 210 -13.52 16.76 1.37
CA SER A 210 -12.78 15.53 1.61
C SER A 210 -12.38 15.41 3.08
N ARG A 211 -12.61 14.23 3.67
CA ARG A 211 -12.27 13.94 5.08
C ARG A 211 -10.79 13.65 5.31
N ARG A 212 -10.05 13.23 4.28
CA ARG A 212 -8.61 12.94 4.34
C ARG A 212 -7.96 13.17 2.98
N ALA A 213 -6.64 13.36 2.98
CA ALA A 213 -5.89 13.40 1.73
C ALA A 213 -5.91 12.01 1.07
N ASN A 214 -6.18 11.96 -0.23
CA ASN A 214 -6.14 10.73 -1.02
C ASN A 214 -6.05 11.05 -2.53
N ARG A 215 -6.20 10.03 -3.37
CA ARG A 215 -6.24 10.14 -4.83
C ARG A 215 -7.41 9.37 -5.44
N TYR A 216 -7.82 9.83 -6.62
CA TYR A 216 -8.72 9.14 -7.54
C TYR A 216 -7.99 8.93 -8.87
N ILE A 217 -7.94 7.71 -9.39
CA ILE A 217 -7.19 7.35 -10.59
C ILE A 217 -8.15 7.10 -11.75
N ILE A 218 -7.81 7.65 -12.92
CA ILE A 218 -8.53 7.41 -14.18
C ILE A 218 -7.52 6.89 -15.19
N HIS A 219 -7.88 5.84 -15.91
CA HIS A 219 -7.06 5.29 -16.98
C HIS A 219 -7.94 4.83 -18.16
N SER A 220 -7.32 4.73 -19.34
CA SER A 220 -7.96 4.23 -20.57
C SER A 220 -6.96 3.30 -21.26
N ASP A 221 -6.56 2.25 -20.52
CA ASP A 221 -5.44 1.39 -20.88
C ASP A 221 -5.80 0.37 -21.96
N ASP A 222 -4.88 0.19 -22.92
CA ASP A 222 -4.99 -0.81 -23.97
C ASP A 222 -4.17 -2.07 -23.70
N HIS A 223 -3.11 -1.97 -22.89
CA HIS A 223 -2.12 -3.04 -22.77
C HIS A 223 -2.19 -3.77 -21.43
N ASN A 224 -2.33 -3.01 -20.34
CA ASN A 224 -2.28 -3.56 -18.98
C ASN A 224 -3.39 -4.58 -18.66
N PRO A 225 -4.68 -4.35 -19.00
CA PRO A 225 -5.75 -5.32 -18.75
C PRO A 225 -5.52 -6.66 -19.46
N TYR A 226 -4.84 -6.65 -20.60
CA TYR A 226 -4.55 -7.84 -21.40
C TYR A 226 -3.26 -8.55 -21.04
N LEU A 227 -2.53 -8.08 -20.02
CA LEU A 227 -1.22 -8.61 -19.64
C LEU A 227 -0.29 -8.76 -20.86
N ALA A 228 -0.27 -7.74 -21.73
CA ALA A 228 0.32 -7.84 -23.08
C ALA A 228 1.79 -8.29 -23.10
N SER A 229 2.53 -8.09 -22.01
CA SER A 229 3.94 -8.51 -21.87
C SER A 229 4.13 -9.96 -21.39
N MET A 230 3.06 -10.68 -21.05
CA MET A 230 3.13 -12.00 -20.40
C MET A 230 3.90 -13.04 -21.21
N GLU A 231 3.72 -13.07 -22.54
CA GLU A 231 4.40 -14.05 -23.39
C GLU A 231 5.93 -13.87 -23.38
N GLU A 232 6.40 -12.64 -23.62
CA GLU A 232 7.82 -12.32 -23.63
C GLU A 232 8.45 -12.42 -22.24
N PHE A 233 7.70 -12.05 -21.20
CA PHE A 233 8.11 -12.26 -19.81
C PHE A 233 8.31 -13.73 -19.50
N ALA A 234 7.35 -14.61 -19.86
CA ALA A 234 7.46 -16.05 -19.64
C ALA A 234 8.66 -16.67 -20.35
N LYS A 235 8.98 -16.21 -21.58
CA LYS A 235 10.18 -16.64 -22.31
C LYS A 235 11.46 -16.28 -21.56
N LYS A 236 11.62 -15.01 -21.16
CA LYS A 236 12.84 -14.55 -20.46
C LYS A 236 12.96 -15.10 -19.04
N LEU A 237 11.84 -15.40 -18.38
CA LEU A 237 11.82 -15.96 -17.03
C LEU A 237 12.58 -17.29 -16.93
N GLN A 238 12.53 -18.12 -17.98
CA GLN A 238 13.19 -19.44 -18.03
C GLN A 238 14.71 -19.33 -17.83
N ASP A 239 15.34 -18.33 -18.45
CA ASP A 239 16.79 -18.13 -18.39
C ASP A 239 17.23 -17.25 -17.21
N PHE A 240 16.33 -16.43 -16.68
CA PHE A 240 16.64 -15.45 -15.64
C PHE A 240 17.07 -16.11 -14.32
N LYS A 241 16.49 -17.29 -14.01
CA LYS A 241 16.67 -18.03 -12.74
C LYS A 241 16.33 -17.14 -11.53
N ALA A 242 15.08 -16.71 -11.47
CA ALA A 242 14.58 -15.87 -10.38
C ALA A 242 14.66 -16.61 -9.04
N ASP A 243 14.96 -15.86 -7.97
CA ASP A 243 14.81 -16.29 -6.57
C ASP A 243 13.37 -16.06 -6.08
N LEU A 244 12.67 -15.10 -6.68
CA LEU A 244 11.29 -14.73 -6.37
C LEU A 244 10.54 -14.30 -7.63
N LEU A 245 9.29 -14.73 -7.77
CA LEU A 245 8.33 -14.22 -8.74
C LEU A 245 7.30 -13.34 -8.03
N VAL A 246 7.09 -12.13 -8.53
CA VAL A 246 6.11 -11.17 -8.05
C VAL A 246 5.08 -10.91 -9.13
N VAL A 247 3.81 -11.04 -8.78
CA VAL A 247 2.66 -10.69 -9.62
C VAL A 247 1.90 -9.53 -8.98
N GLY A 248 1.57 -8.52 -9.77
CA GLY A 248 0.75 -7.36 -9.44
C GLY A 248 0.12 -6.78 -10.70
N GLY A 249 -0.60 -5.65 -10.57
CA GLY A 249 -1.22 -4.95 -11.70
C GLY A 249 -2.50 -5.59 -12.23
N LEU A 250 -2.99 -6.67 -11.62
CA LEU A 250 -4.18 -7.38 -12.07
C LEU A 250 -5.48 -6.59 -11.83
N GLN A 251 -5.46 -5.54 -11.00
CA GLN A 251 -6.60 -4.65 -10.80
C GLN A 251 -6.98 -3.86 -12.05
N MET A 252 -6.08 -3.79 -13.05
CA MET A 252 -6.38 -3.26 -14.38
C MET A 252 -7.46 -4.04 -15.11
N MET A 253 -7.74 -5.28 -14.67
CA MET A 253 -8.78 -6.15 -15.21
C MET A 253 -10.13 -5.96 -14.50
N ASP A 254 -10.19 -5.24 -13.38
CA ASP A 254 -11.40 -5.02 -12.57
C ASP A 254 -12.37 -4.09 -13.31
N ASN A 255 -13.61 -4.53 -13.54
CA ASN A 255 -14.63 -3.81 -14.33
C ASN A 255 -14.21 -3.45 -15.78
N PHE A 256 -13.13 -4.04 -16.28
CA PHE A 256 -12.69 -3.85 -17.66
C PHE A 256 -13.63 -4.62 -18.61
N PRO A 257 -14.06 -4.03 -19.74
CA PRO A 257 -15.11 -4.58 -20.62
C PRO A 257 -14.58 -5.73 -21.51
N PHE A 258 -14.09 -6.81 -20.92
CA PHE A 258 -13.63 -7.99 -21.65
C PHE A 258 -14.73 -8.64 -22.50
N GLN A 259 -14.33 -9.24 -23.61
CA GLN A 259 -15.21 -10.17 -24.30
C GLN A 259 -15.44 -11.43 -23.46
N SER A 260 -16.59 -12.07 -23.64
CA SER A 260 -16.96 -13.27 -22.87
C SER A 260 -15.86 -14.35 -22.95
N GLY A 261 -15.33 -14.75 -21.79
CA GLY A 261 -14.30 -15.78 -21.65
C GLY A 261 -12.85 -15.31 -21.81
N GLU A 262 -12.62 -14.07 -22.24
CA GLU A 262 -11.28 -13.53 -22.50
C GLU A 262 -10.47 -13.35 -21.20
N GLN A 263 -11.09 -12.75 -20.18
CA GLN A 263 -10.50 -12.56 -18.85
C GLN A 263 -10.04 -13.89 -18.23
N LYS A 264 -10.90 -14.93 -18.30
CA LYS A 264 -10.59 -16.27 -17.79
C LYS A 264 -9.46 -16.93 -18.57
N ALA A 265 -9.42 -16.79 -19.90
CA ALA A 265 -8.34 -17.32 -20.71
C ALA A 265 -7.00 -16.62 -20.40
N LEU A 266 -7.01 -15.31 -20.14
CA LEU A 266 -5.84 -14.56 -19.66
C LEU A 266 -5.33 -15.10 -18.33
N LEU A 267 -6.20 -15.18 -17.32
CA LEU A 267 -5.84 -15.66 -15.99
C LEU A 267 -5.40 -17.14 -16.00
N SER A 268 -5.99 -17.98 -16.84
CA SER A 268 -5.53 -19.37 -17.03
C SER A 268 -4.10 -19.45 -17.55
N ARG A 269 -3.72 -18.59 -18.53
CA ARG A 269 -2.34 -18.54 -19.02
C ARG A 269 -1.37 -18.01 -17.95
N LEU A 270 -1.83 -17.05 -17.15
CA LEU A 270 -1.05 -16.57 -16.00
C LEU A 270 -0.80 -17.70 -14.99
N ALA A 271 -1.81 -18.51 -14.69
CA ALA A 271 -1.65 -19.69 -13.85
C ALA A 271 -0.60 -20.67 -14.41
N ASP A 272 -0.54 -20.86 -15.73
CA ASP A 272 0.51 -21.67 -16.38
C ASP A 272 1.90 -21.06 -16.16
N VAL A 273 2.06 -19.73 -16.26
CA VAL A 273 3.33 -19.05 -15.96
C VAL A 273 3.73 -19.27 -14.49
N LEU A 274 2.78 -19.09 -13.56
CA LEU A 274 3.02 -19.28 -12.13
C LEU A 274 3.42 -20.71 -11.78
N THR A 275 2.75 -21.70 -12.39
CA THR A 275 2.96 -23.13 -12.10
C THR A 275 4.10 -23.77 -12.88
N SER A 276 4.52 -23.18 -14.00
CA SER A 276 5.70 -23.63 -14.76
C SER A 276 7.03 -23.26 -14.11
N SER A 277 7.01 -22.32 -13.15
CA SER A 277 8.18 -21.98 -12.34
C SER A 277 8.60 -23.17 -11.47
N THR A 278 9.90 -23.29 -11.15
CA THR A 278 10.37 -24.41 -10.31
C THR A 278 9.68 -24.36 -8.94
N PRO A 279 9.31 -25.51 -8.33
CA PRO A 279 8.62 -25.53 -7.03
C PRO A 279 9.33 -24.78 -5.89
N GLN A 280 10.62 -24.50 -6.06
CA GLN A 280 11.46 -23.76 -5.11
C GLN A 280 11.34 -22.23 -5.24
N ILE A 281 10.78 -21.69 -6.33
CA ILE A 281 10.62 -20.24 -6.51
C ILE A 281 9.39 -19.79 -5.72
N GLY A 282 9.58 -18.83 -4.82
CA GLY A 282 8.47 -18.15 -4.14
C GLY A 282 7.63 -17.34 -5.10
N VAL A 283 6.32 -17.28 -4.84
CA VAL A 283 5.37 -16.48 -5.63
C VAL A 283 4.64 -15.53 -4.69
N HIS A 284 4.90 -14.25 -4.87
CA HIS A 284 4.20 -13.18 -4.18
C HIS A 284 3.15 -12.54 -5.09
N PHE A 285 1.92 -12.44 -4.61
CA PHE A 285 0.87 -11.65 -5.26
C PHE A 285 0.62 -10.38 -4.45
N GLU A 286 0.93 -9.22 -5.03
CA GLU A 286 0.57 -7.91 -4.50
C GLU A 286 -0.86 -7.60 -4.95
N MET A 287 -1.79 -7.64 -4.00
CA MET A 287 -3.18 -7.26 -4.23
C MET A 287 -3.32 -5.74 -4.29
N ALA A 288 -4.31 -5.30 -5.05
CA ALA A 288 -4.72 -3.91 -5.16
C ALA A 288 -6.25 -3.82 -5.09
N SER A 289 -6.82 -2.68 -5.47
CA SER A 289 -8.25 -2.42 -5.36
C SER A 289 -9.07 -3.27 -6.34
N PHE A 290 -9.73 -4.32 -5.84
CA PHE A 290 -10.75 -5.08 -6.58
C PHE A 290 -12.13 -4.84 -5.97
N VAL A 291 -13.11 -4.50 -6.80
CA VAL A 291 -14.51 -4.34 -6.37
C VAL A 291 -15.49 -5.25 -7.10
N GLU A 292 -15.09 -5.90 -8.18
CA GLU A 292 -15.91 -6.89 -8.90
C GLU A 292 -15.76 -8.30 -8.27
N GLU A 293 -16.88 -8.97 -8.00
CA GLU A 293 -16.88 -10.29 -7.34
C GLU A 293 -16.32 -11.39 -8.25
N THR A 294 -16.69 -11.36 -9.54
CA THR A 294 -16.32 -12.35 -10.57
C THR A 294 -14.80 -12.43 -10.77
N ILE A 295 -14.12 -11.29 -10.94
CA ILE A 295 -12.66 -11.28 -11.09
C ILE A 295 -11.99 -11.78 -9.81
N MET A 296 -12.49 -11.42 -8.63
CA MET A 296 -11.91 -11.89 -7.38
C MET A 296 -12.07 -13.41 -7.19
N GLU A 297 -13.19 -13.99 -7.63
CA GLU A 297 -13.34 -15.45 -7.70
C GLU A 297 -12.34 -16.09 -8.66
N ASP A 298 -12.14 -15.50 -9.84
CA ASP A 298 -11.15 -15.98 -10.80
C ASP A 298 -9.72 -15.84 -10.26
N LEU A 299 -9.38 -14.74 -9.57
CA LEU A 299 -8.07 -14.54 -8.92
C LEU A 299 -7.84 -15.56 -7.80
N LEU A 300 -8.86 -15.89 -7.02
CA LEU A 300 -8.79 -16.96 -6.02
C LEU A 300 -8.40 -18.30 -6.66
N HIS A 301 -8.89 -18.57 -7.87
CA HIS A 301 -8.63 -19.83 -8.58
C HIS A 301 -7.32 -19.85 -9.35
N TYR A 302 -6.98 -18.79 -10.09
CA TYR A 302 -5.88 -18.76 -11.05
C TYR A 302 -4.60 -18.08 -10.54
N VAL A 303 -4.65 -17.35 -9.41
CA VAL A 303 -3.50 -16.59 -8.91
C VAL A 303 -3.20 -16.89 -7.46
N ILE A 304 -4.16 -16.65 -6.55
CA ILE A 304 -3.96 -16.81 -5.10
C ILE A 304 -3.68 -18.28 -4.73
N SER A 305 -4.31 -19.22 -5.42
CA SER A 305 -4.05 -20.67 -5.26
C SER A 305 -2.62 -21.09 -5.60
N HIS A 306 -1.90 -20.28 -6.38
CA HIS A 306 -0.54 -20.52 -6.85
C HIS A 306 0.48 -19.56 -6.21
N ALA A 307 0.05 -18.70 -5.28
CA ALA A 307 0.89 -17.78 -4.53
C ALA A 307 1.16 -18.33 -3.11
N ASP A 308 2.42 -18.29 -2.69
CA ASP A 308 2.82 -18.63 -1.32
C ASP A 308 3.04 -17.38 -0.45
N SER A 309 2.94 -16.19 -1.05
CA SER A 309 2.82 -14.93 -0.33
C SER A 309 1.76 -13.98 -0.91
N LEU A 310 1.07 -13.26 -0.02
CA LEU A 310 0.18 -12.15 -0.37
C LEU A 310 0.64 -10.85 0.29
N GLY A 311 0.51 -9.73 -0.43
CA GLY A 311 0.66 -8.35 0.05
C GLY A 311 -0.62 -7.57 -0.20
N MET A 312 -1.08 -6.78 0.78
CA MET A 312 -2.35 -6.04 0.70
C MET A 312 -2.49 -4.95 1.78
N ASN A 313 -3.43 -4.02 1.60
CA ASN A 313 -3.76 -3.00 2.61
C ASN A 313 -5.04 -3.31 3.42
N GLU A 314 -5.48 -2.36 4.25
CA GLU A 314 -6.69 -2.45 5.08
C GLU A 314 -8.05 -2.46 4.35
N GLN A 315 -8.06 -2.21 3.04
CA GLN A 315 -9.23 -2.26 2.15
C GLN A 315 -9.31 -3.63 1.48
N GLU A 316 -8.19 -4.16 0.96
CA GLU A 316 -8.19 -5.45 0.29
C GLU A 316 -8.35 -6.64 1.24
N LEU A 317 -7.75 -6.61 2.43
CA LEU A 317 -7.87 -7.69 3.42
C LEU A 317 -9.33 -8.04 3.78
N PRO A 318 -10.18 -7.09 4.21
CA PRO A 318 -11.58 -7.40 4.48
C PRO A 318 -12.34 -7.84 3.22
N ASN A 319 -12.01 -7.31 2.04
CA ASN A 319 -12.67 -7.70 0.80
C ASN A 319 -12.38 -9.16 0.43
N LEU A 320 -11.12 -9.57 0.49
CA LEU A 320 -10.73 -10.98 0.32
C LEU A 320 -11.41 -11.86 1.36
N LEU A 321 -11.43 -11.45 2.62
CA LEU A 321 -12.06 -12.23 3.69
C LEU A 321 -13.58 -12.39 3.49
N SER A 322 -14.28 -11.33 3.08
CA SER A 322 -15.71 -11.38 2.79
C SER A 322 -16.00 -12.39 1.68
N LEU A 323 -15.23 -12.34 0.58
CA LEU A 323 -15.36 -13.29 -0.52
C LEU A 323 -15.09 -14.73 -0.09
N LEU A 324 -14.02 -14.95 0.69
CA LEU A 324 -13.70 -16.28 1.24
C LEU A 324 -14.82 -16.85 2.13
N LYS A 325 -15.66 -15.98 2.71
CA LYS A 325 -16.82 -16.31 3.54
C LYS A 325 -18.16 -16.30 2.78
N GLY A 326 -18.16 -16.06 1.47
CA GLY A 326 -19.38 -15.95 0.66
C GLY A 326 -20.25 -14.75 1.04
N SER A 327 -19.62 -13.65 1.45
CA SER A 327 -20.25 -12.37 1.77
C SER A 327 -19.85 -11.30 0.76
N ASN A 328 -20.70 -10.28 0.58
CA ASN A 328 -20.46 -9.23 -0.40
C ASN A 328 -19.19 -8.41 -0.11
N ILE A 329 -18.50 -8.01 -1.18
CA ILE A 329 -17.34 -7.11 -1.15
C ILE A 329 -17.80 -5.68 -0.79
N THR A 330 -16.99 -4.97 0.01
CA THR A 330 -17.26 -3.59 0.40
C THR A 330 -16.36 -2.62 -0.34
N VAL A 331 -16.95 -1.61 -0.98
CA VAL A 331 -16.21 -0.58 -1.73
C VAL A 331 -15.47 0.40 -0.81
N LEU A 332 -15.95 0.60 0.42
CA LEU A 332 -15.36 1.52 1.40
C LEU A 332 -15.03 0.76 2.68
N SER A 333 -13.78 0.84 3.14
CA SER A 333 -13.34 0.27 4.42
C SER A 333 -12.93 1.35 5.44
N ASP A 334 -12.70 0.93 6.68
CA ASP A 334 -12.19 1.80 7.74
C ASP A 334 -10.73 2.17 7.45
N PRO A 335 -10.41 3.47 7.26
CA PRO A 335 -9.06 3.91 6.97
C PRO A 335 -8.07 3.79 8.13
N ASN A 336 -8.54 3.55 9.35
CA ASN A 336 -7.70 3.42 10.55
C ASN A 336 -8.14 2.21 11.38
N PRO A 337 -8.00 0.99 10.84
CA PRO A 337 -8.46 -0.20 11.53
C PRO A 337 -7.63 -0.42 12.80
N ARG A 338 -8.26 -0.97 13.84
CA ARG A 338 -7.54 -1.42 15.03
C ARG A 338 -6.63 -2.60 14.66
N VAL A 339 -5.43 -2.64 15.22
CA VAL A 339 -4.46 -3.74 15.04
C VAL A 339 -5.12 -5.10 15.30
N ALA A 340 -5.88 -5.22 16.41
CA ALA A 340 -6.62 -6.43 16.75
C ALA A 340 -7.56 -6.92 15.64
N THR A 341 -8.25 -6.00 14.96
CA THR A 341 -9.16 -6.33 13.86
C THR A 341 -8.39 -6.89 12.67
N VAL A 342 -7.30 -6.22 12.28
CA VAL A 342 -6.45 -6.65 11.16
C VAL A 342 -5.83 -8.02 11.45
N LEU A 343 -5.29 -8.23 12.66
CA LEU A 343 -4.70 -9.51 13.04
C LEU A 343 -5.74 -10.65 13.03
N ASP A 344 -6.96 -10.42 13.53
CA ASP A 344 -8.03 -11.42 13.46
C ASP A 344 -8.40 -11.77 12.00
N GLN A 345 -8.45 -10.77 11.12
CA GLN A 345 -8.74 -10.97 9.70
C GLN A 345 -7.60 -11.73 8.99
N MET A 346 -6.34 -11.36 9.27
CA MET A 346 -5.15 -12.02 8.72
C MET A 346 -5.13 -13.51 9.08
N ARG A 347 -5.36 -13.85 10.36
CA ARG A 347 -5.42 -15.25 10.81
C ARG A 347 -6.51 -16.03 10.09
N GLU A 348 -7.69 -15.44 9.91
CA GLU A 348 -8.80 -16.10 9.26
C GLU A 348 -8.57 -16.32 7.76
N VAL A 349 -7.99 -15.34 7.06
CA VAL A 349 -7.55 -15.50 5.66
C VAL A 349 -6.50 -16.61 5.56
N TYR A 350 -5.46 -16.55 6.39
CA TYR A 350 -4.40 -17.56 6.46
C TYR A 350 -4.97 -18.97 6.67
N ARG A 351 -5.90 -19.12 7.63
CA ARG A 351 -6.56 -20.39 7.95
C ARG A 351 -7.40 -20.92 6.79
N ILE A 352 -8.24 -20.08 6.18
CA ILE A 352 -9.14 -20.50 5.09
C ILE A 352 -8.34 -20.91 3.86
N LEU A 353 -7.35 -20.10 3.44
CA LEU A 353 -6.54 -20.41 2.26
C LEU A 353 -5.70 -21.68 2.47
N ASN A 354 -5.09 -21.85 3.65
CA ASN A 354 -4.36 -23.08 3.94
C ASN A 354 -5.26 -24.31 4.09
N GLN A 355 -6.53 -24.15 4.51
CA GLN A 355 -7.49 -25.26 4.46
C GLN A 355 -7.82 -25.64 3.02
N ARG A 356 -8.09 -24.66 2.14
CA ARG A 356 -8.34 -24.91 0.71
C ARG A 356 -7.14 -25.61 0.03
N TYR A 357 -5.92 -25.22 0.39
CA TYR A 357 -4.71 -25.91 -0.05
C TYR A 357 -4.68 -27.37 0.39
N LYS A 358 -5.00 -27.66 1.67
CA LYS A 358 -5.05 -29.04 2.20
C LYS A 358 -6.10 -29.88 1.47
N ASP A 359 -7.28 -29.31 1.21
CA ASP A 359 -8.37 -29.99 0.51
C ASP A 359 -7.96 -30.30 -0.95
N ALA A 360 -7.44 -29.32 -1.68
CA ALA A 360 -6.96 -29.50 -3.06
C ALA A 360 -5.78 -30.50 -3.16
N SER A 361 -4.88 -30.47 -2.16
CA SER A 361 -3.78 -31.44 -2.07
C SER A 361 -4.29 -32.86 -1.81
N ALA A 362 -5.34 -33.02 -1.00
CA ALA A 362 -5.98 -34.31 -0.75
C ALA A 362 -6.69 -34.86 -2.00
N ASP A 363 -7.20 -33.98 -2.85
CA ASP A 363 -7.78 -34.30 -4.16
C ASP A 363 -6.73 -34.55 -5.25
N GLY A 364 -5.44 -34.38 -4.93
CA GLY A 364 -4.31 -34.70 -5.81
C GLY A 364 -3.84 -33.56 -6.72
N ASP A 365 -4.31 -32.32 -6.53
CA ASP A 365 -3.74 -31.18 -7.26
C ASP A 365 -2.40 -30.78 -6.62
N THR A 366 -1.31 -30.93 -7.39
CA THR A 366 0.05 -30.64 -6.95
C THR A 366 0.53 -29.24 -7.35
N ARG A 367 -0.31 -28.47 -8.06
CA ARG A 367 0.02 -27.14 -8.56
C ARG A 367 -0.34 -26.02 -7.58
N VAL A 368 -1.17 -26.32 -6.58
CA VAL A 368 -1.56 -25.37 -5.54
C VAL A 368 -0.45 -25.18 -4.51
N LYS A 369 -0.33 -23.97 -3.96
CA LYS A 369 0.65 -23.64 -2.92
C LYS A 369 -0.02 -23.29 -1.60
N PRO A 370 0.59 -23.63 -0.45
CA PRO A 370 0.15 -23.11 0.83
C PRO A 370 0.51 -21.63 0.95
N LEU A 371 -0.35 -20.84 1.60
CA LEU A 371 -0.01 -19.48 1.96
C LEU A 371 0.96 -19.51 3.14
N THR A 372 2.21 -19.09 2.93
CA THR A 372 3.26 -19.12 3.95
C THR A 372 3.73 -17.73 4.40
N ARG A 373 3.28 -16.68 3.72
CA ARG A 373 3.54 -15.28 4.11
C ARG A 373 2.36 -14.37 3.77
N LEU A 374 1.88 -13.63 4.76
CA LEU A 374 0.85 -12.60 4.56
C LEU A 374 1.35 -11.28 5.13
N HIS A 375 1.51 -10.26 4.28
CA HIS A 375 1.90 -8.91 4.68
C HIS A 375 0.73 -7.96 4.48
N VAL A 376 0.26 -7.37 5.58
CA VAL A 376 -0.73 -6.30 5.56
C VAL A 376 -0.05 -4.98 5.90
N HIS A 377 -0.12 -4.04 4.97
CA HIS A 377 0.39 -2.68 5.14
C HIS A 377 -0.75 -1.72 5.43
N THR A 378 -0.64 -0.95 6.51
CA THR A 378 -1.64 0.08 6.86
C THR A 378 -0.95 1.43 7.05
N LEU A 379 -1.74 2.49 7.14
CA LEU A 379 -1.22 3.81 7.48
C LEU A 379 -0.46 3.83 8.82
N ALA A 380 -0.99 3.16 9.85
CA ALA A 380 -0.49 3.27 11.23
C ALA A 380 0.57 2.22 11.60
N PHE A 381 0.52 1.05 10.98
CA PHE A 381 1.39 -0.07 11.30
C PHE A 381 1.55 -1.04 10.12
N GLN A 382 2.59 -1.86 10.19
CA GLN A 382 2.85 -2.99 9.29
C GLN A 382 2.66 -4.28 10.07
N ALA A 383 2.03 -5.29 9.46
CA ALA A 383 1.87 -6.61 10.06
C ALA A 383 2.26 -7.72 9.07
N MET A 384 3.03 -8.70 9.55
CA MET A 384 3.44 -9.87 8.76
C MET A 384 3.15 -11.16 9.52
N ILE A 385 2.52 -12.13 8.85
CA ILE A 385 2.48 -13.54 9.25
C ILE A 385 3.49 -14.29 8.38
N VAL A 386 4.34 -15.12 8.99
CA VAL A 386 5.30 -15.98 8.27
C VAL A 386 5.34 -17.37 8.89
N THR A 387 5.06 -18.41 8.09
CA THR A 387 5.11 -19.81 8.52
C THR A 387 6.54 -20.24 8.85
N HIS A 388 6.72 -20.95 9.96
CA HIS A 388 8.02 -21.50 10.35
C HIS A 388 8.51 -22.53 9.34
N GLY A 389 9.82 -22.50 9.05
CA GLY A 389 10.45 -23.40 8.09
C GLY A 389 10.08 -23.11 6.62
N SER A 390 9.31 -22.05 6.35
CA SER A 390 9.13 -21.53 4.99
C SER A 390 10.43 -20.87 4.48
N GLN A 391 10.43 -20.49 3.20
CA GLN A 391 11.58 -19.83 2.57
C GLN A 391 11.82 -18.39 3.06
N TRP A 392 10.81 -17.77 3.67
CA TRP A 392 10.83 -16.36 4.05
C TRP A 392 11.69 -16.13 5.28
N LYS A 393 12.69 -15.25 5.15
CA LYS A 393 13.66 -14.97 6.22
C LYS A 393 13.33 -13.66 6.94
N ASN A 394 13.98 -13.44 8.09
CA ASN A 394 14.17 -12.14 8.73
C ASN A 394 12.88 -11.30 8.97
N THR A 395 11.77 -11.93 9.35
CA THR A 395 10.44 -11.30 9.50
C THR A 395 10.50 -9.95 10.22
N MET A 396 11.14 -9.91 11.40
CA MET A 396 11.25 -8.71 12.23
C MET A 396 11.93 -7.54 11.50
N SER A 397 13.05 -7.79 10.81
CA SER A 397 13.77 -6.76 10.05
C SER A 397 12.99 -6.34 8.80
N ALA A 398 12.32 -7.28 8.13
CA ALA A 398 11.44 -6.99 7.00
C ALA A 398 10.25 -6.11 7.40
N THR A 399 9.61 -6.38 8.55
CA THR A 399 8.51 -5.53 9.06
C THR A 399 9.00 -4.14 9.45
N ALA A 400 10.20 -4.02 10.03
CA ALA A 400 10.83 -2.73 10.31
C ALA A 400 11.09 -1.92 9.03
N LYS A 401 11.68 -2.56 8.02
CA LYS A 401 11.98 -1.94 6.73
C LYS A 401 10.73 -1.51 5.98
N ALA A 402 9.70 -2.34 5.96
CA ALA A 402 8.38 -1.99 5.42
C ALA A 402 7.83 -0.72 6.09
N SER A 403 7.93 -0.63 7.42
CA SER A 403 7.47 0.54 8.18
C SER A 403 8.25 1.83 7.83
N LEU A 404 9.58 1.75 7.81
CA LEU A 404 10.44 2.89 7.47
C LEU A 404 10.23 3.34 6.02
N THR A 405 10.06 2.39 5.11
CA THR A 405 9.83 2.67 3.69
C THR A 405 8.51 3.41 3.46
N ALA A 406 7.47 3.11 4.24
CA ALA A 406 6.22 3.84 4.19
C ALA A 406 6.43 5.35 4.40
N ASN A 407 7.24 5.75 5.39
CA ASN A 407 7.60 7.15 5.60
C ASN A 407 8.45 7.68 4.44
N ARG A 408 9.55 7.00 4.13
CA ARG A 408 10.54 7.45 3.12
C ARG A 408 9.89 7.74 1.78
N HIS A 409 8.99 6.86 1.33
CA HIS A 409 8.25 7.02 0.09
C HIS A 409 7.28 8.21 0.16
N VAL A 410 6.45 8.27 1.20
CA VAL A 410 5.40 9.29 1.30
C VAL A 410 5.97 10.69 1.51
N CYS A 411 7.05 10.82 2.28
CA CYS A 411 7.78 12.08 2.48
C CYS A 411 8.76 12.39 1.33
N GLY A 412 8.98 11.47 0.38
CA GLY A 412 9.91 11.67 -0.74
C GLY A 412 11.38 11.83 -0.33
N SER A 413 11.80 11.18 0.76
CA SER A 413 13.15 11.29 1.33
C SER A 413 13.67 9.94 1.79
N ASN A 414 14.97 9.66 1.59
CA ASN A 414 15.59 8.45 2.12
C ASN A 414 15.81 8.54 3.64
N ASP A 415 15.99 9.74 4.16
CA ASP A 415 16.12 10.03 5.58
C ASP A 415 14.77 10.43 6.17
N ILE A 416 14.49 9.96 7.39
CA ILE A 416 13.25 10.25 8.10
C ILE A 416 13.47 11.47 8.99
N ASP A 417 12.80 12.57 8.65
CA ASP A 417 12.73 13.78 9.46
C ASP A 417 11.61 13.64 10.50
N THR A 418 11.97 13.53 11.79
CA THR A 418 11.01 13.36 12.88
C THR A 418 10.11 14.57 13.08
N THR A 419 10.51 15.76 12.62
CA THR A 419 9.66 16.97 12.64
C THR A 419 8.49 16.88 11.65
N LYS A 420 8.62 16.00 10.64
CA LYS A 420 7.62 15.73 9.60
C LYS A 420 6.99 14.35 9.76
N ALA A 421 7.11 13.75 10.95
CA ALA A 421 6.60 12.43 11.24
C ALA A 421 5.69 12.44 12.47
N ARG A 422 4.74 11.51 12.50
CA ARG A 422 3.90 11.29 13.67
C ARG A 422 3.62 9.81 13.88
N LEU A 423 3.69 9.39 15.13
CA LEU A 423 3.20 8.08 15.55
C LEU A 423 1.70 8.16 15.84
N ILE A 424 0.89 7.41 15.10
CA ILE A 424 -0.57 7.36 15.27
C ILE A 424 -1.08 6.01 15.80
N MET A 425 -0.18 5.03 15.96
CA MET A 425 -0.47 3.77 16.63
C MET A 425 -0.54 3.99 18.15
N ASP A 426 -1.51 3.36 18.81
CA ASP A 426 -1.68 3.44 20.26
C ASP A 426 -0.45 2.90 21.02
N ASP A 427 -0.25 3.37 22.26
CA ASP A 427 0.83 2.93 23.16
C ASP A 427 0.77 1.43 23.53
N SER A 428 -0.35 0.77 23.21
CA SER A 428 -0.50 -0.68 23.29
C SER A 428 -1.66 -1.14 22.41
N PHE A 429 -1.60 -2.38 21.94
CA PHE A 429 -2.65 -3.00 21.14
C PHE A 429 -3.03 -4.38 21.67
N SER A 430 -4.28 -4.78 21.46
CA SER A 430 -4.71 -6.17 21.72
C SER A 430 -4.33 -7.06 20.52
N VAL A 431 -3.92 -8.31 20.78
CA VAL A 431 -3.58 -9.26 19.72
C VAL A 431 -4.81 -9.83 18.99
N SER A 432 -5.99 -9.71 19.61
CA SER A 432 -7.30 -10.11 19.06
C SER A 432 -8.42 -9.24 19.64
N ARG A 433 -9.57 -9.19 18.97
CA ARG A 433 -10.79 -8.54 19.46
C ARG A 433 -11.52 -9.35 20.55
N GLN A 434 -11.12 -10.60 20.77
CA GLN A 434 -11.73 -11.46 21.78
C GLN A 434 -11.58 -10.87 23.19
N GLU A 435 -12.62 -11.07 24.02
CA GLU A 435 -12.61 -10.63 25.41
C GLU A 435 -11.48 -11.33 26.18
N GLY A 436 -10.72 -10.56 26.97
CA GLY A 436 -9.55 -11.08 27.70
C GLY A 436 -8.29 -11.26 26.84
N SER A 437 -8.29 -10.84 25.57
CA SER A 437 -7.12 -10.93 24.70
C SER A 437 -5.90 -10.20 25.29
N GLN A 438 -4.73 -10.82 25.14
CA GLN A 438 -3.44 -10.24 25.54
C GLN A 438 -3.23 -8.87 24.88
N ARG A 439 -2.71 -7.92 25.66
CA ARG A 439 -2.24 -6.62 25.16
C ARG A 439 -0.72 -6.60 25.09
N ILE A 440 -0.20 -6.08 23.98
CA ILE A 440 1.22 -5.84 23.77
C ILE A 440 1.47 -4.33 23.89
N PRO A 441 2.31 -3.86 24.82
CA PRO A 441 2.72 -2.48 24.88
C PRO A 441 3.72 -2.15 23.77
N LEU A 442 3.58 -0.98 23.16
CA LEU A 442 4.56 -0.45 22.21
C LEU A 442 5.80 0.00 22.99
N GLN A 443 6.88 -0.78 22.88
CA GLN A 443 8.16 -0.48 23.51
C GLN A 443 9.01 0.38 22.57
N GLU A 444 9.29 1.63 22.93
CA GLU A 444 10.05 2.56 22.07
C GLU A 444 11.43 2.02 21.70
N THR A 445 12.11 1.35 22.64
CA THR A 445 13.44 0.74 22.43
C THR A 445 13.40 -0.56 21.64
N ARG A 446 12.21 -1.13 21.41
CA ARG A 446 11.97 -2.37 20.65
C ARG A 446 10.59 -2.29 19.96
N PRO A 447 10.46 -1.42 18.95
CA PRO A 447 9.16 -1.04 18.40
C PRO A 447 8.53 -2.15 17.55
N VAL A 448 9.32 -3.10 17.04
CA VAL A 448 8.79 -4.28 16.36
C VAL A 448 8.46 -5.35 17.40
N SER A 449 7.18 -5.70 17.48
CA SER A 449 6.66 -6.74 18.37
C SER A 449 6.45 -8.02 17.56
N CYS A 450 7.19 -9.07 17.88
CA CYS A 450 7.02 -10.39 17.28
C CYS A 450 6.69 -11.45 18.33
N TRP A 451 5.84 -12.40 17.97
CA TRP A 451 5.46 -13.55 18.80
C TRP A 451 5.05 -14.73 17.92
N ASP A 452 5.15 -15.94 18.48
CA ASP A 452 4.80 -17.18 17.79
C ASP A 452 3.34 -17.58 18.09
N GLU A 453 2.67 -18.13 17.09
CA GLU A 453 1.37 -18.79 17.18
C GLU A 453 1.40 -20.08 16.33
N GLU A 454 0.78 -21.16 16.79
CA GLU A 454 0.67 -22.43 16.06
C GLU A 454 1.94 -22.82 15.24
N ASP A 455 1.92 -22.60 13.92
CA ASP A 455 2.98 -22.89 12.96
C ASP A 455 3.64 -21.64 12.33
N TYR A 456 3.36 -20.42 12.82
CA TYR A 456 3.84 -19.17 12.25
C TYR A 456 4.24 -18.09 13.28
N GLU A 457 5.12 -17.19 12.84
CA GLU A 457 5.46 -15.95 13.56
C GLU A 457 4.57 -14.81 13.07
N ILE A 458 4.11 -13.95 13.99
CA ILE A 458 3.53 -12.65 13.68
C ILE A 458 4.50 -11.55 14.10
N CYS A 459 4.76 -10.58 13.23
CA CYS A 459 5.47 -9.34 13.57
C CYS A 459 4.62 -8.12 13.25
N VAL A 460 4.60 -7.15 14.17
CA VAL A 460 3.93 -5.84 14.00
C VAL A 460 4.93 -4.71 14.27
N ALA A 461 5.02 -3.74 13.35
CA ALA A 461 5.84 -2.55 13.52
C ALA A 461 4.98 -1.27 13.35
N PRO A 462 5.13 -0.26 14.22
CA PRO A 462 4.47 1.03 14.02
C PRO A 462 5.03 1.75 12.80
N VAL A 463 4.21 2.55 12.12
CA VAL A 463 4.66 3.46 11.05
C VAL A 463 4.85 4.86 11.62
N LEU A 464 5.96 5.50 11.24
CA LEU A 464 6.17 6.93 11.45
C LEU A 464 5.47 7.68 10.30
N VAL A 465 4.22 8.09 10.50
CA VAL A 465 3.38 8.63 9.42
C VAL A 465 3.88 10.00 9.01
N CYS A 466 4.12 10.19 7.72
CA CYS A 466 4.52 11.47 7.15
C CYS A 466 3.41 12.52 7.34
N THR A 467 3.74 13.69 7.87
CA THR A 467 2.80 14.81 8.05
C THR A 467 2.82 15.81 6.88
N GLU A 468 3.91 15.84 6.11
CA GLU A 468 4.07 16.62 4.88
C GLU A 468 4.17 15.71 3.66
N VAL A 469 3.02 15.29 3.16
CA VAL A 469 2.91 14.31 2.06
C VAL A 469 3.47 14.88 0.76
N TYR A 470 4.47 14.20 0.19
CA TYR A 470 4.97 14.44 -1.17
C TYR A 470 4.19 13.62 -2.20
N GLN A 471 3.96 12.33 -1.93
CA GLN A 471 3.22 11.44 -2.81
C GLN A 471 2.60 10.26 -2.07
N THR A 472 1.44 9.78 -2.53
CA THR A 472 0.79 8.59 -1.94
C THR A 472 0.67 7.42 -2.90
N ALA A 473 0.67 7.67 -4.21
CA ALA A 473 0.67 6.64 -5.24
C ALA A 473 1.90 5.73 -5.12
N GLY A 474 1.72 4.43 -5.34
CA GLY A 474 2.78 3.41 -5.21
C GLY A 474 3.25 3.13 -3.78
N GLY A 475 2.56 3.64 -2.76
CA GLY A 475 2.96 3.45 -1.36
C GLY A 475 3.03 1.99 -0.93
N GLY A 476 1.95 1.22 -1.17
CA GLY A 476 1.89 -0.21 -0.86
C GLY A 476 2.97 -1.00 -1.60
N ASP A 477 3.11 -0.75 -2.91
CA ASP A 477 4.11 -1.40 -3.77
C ASP A 477 5.55 -1.22 -3.24
N ASN A 478 5.90 0.01 -2.83
CA ASN A 478 7.20 0.30 -2.24
C ASN A 478 7.40 -0.42 -0.90
N ILE A 479 6.37 -0.45 -0.06
CA ILE A 479 6.40 -1.08 1.26
C ILE A 479 6.59 -2.59 1.13
N SER A 480 5.79 -3.25 0.30
CA SER A 480 5.87 -4.68 0.03
C SER A 480 7.21 -5.06 -0.59
N ALA A 481 7.65 -4.35 -1.64
CA ALA A 481 8.93 -4.60 -2.29
C ALA A 481 10.12 -4.45 -1.33
N ALA A 482 10.16 -3.40 -0.51
CA ALA A 482 11.25 -3.19 0.45
C ALA A 482 11.28 -4.26 1.54
N GLY A 483 10.10 -4.73 1.99
CA GLY A 483 9.98 -5.83 2.93
C GLY A 483 10.49 -7.15 2.34
N LEU A 484 10.02 -7.51 1.15
CA LEU A 484 10.39 -8.75 0.45
C LEU A 484 11.89 -8.92 0.27
N VAL A 485 12.63 -7.83 0.00
CA VAL A 485 14.08 -7.87 -0.23
C VAL A 485 14.85 -8.46 0.97
N LEU A 486 14.37 -8.29 2.21
CA LEU A 486 15.01 -8.90 3.37
C LEU A 486 14.59 -10.35 3.64
N GLN A 487 13.59 -10.85 2.92
CA GLN A 487 13.00 -12.17 3.13
C GLN A 487 13.41 -13.21 2.08
N ILE A 488 14.13 -12.79 1.04
CA ILE A 488 14.68 -13.66 -0.03
C ILE A 488 16.10 -14.12 0.29
#